data_AF-A0A060A0Y9-F1
#
_entry.id   AF-A0A060A0Y9-F1
#
_cell.length_a   1.000
_cell.length_b   1.000
_cell.length_c   1.000
_cell.angle_alpha   90.00
_cell.angle_beta   90.00
_cell.angle_gamma   90.00
#
_symmetry.space_group_name_H-M   'P 1'
#
loop_
_entity.id
_entity.type
_entity.pdbx_description
1 polymer ?
#
loop_
_entity_poly.entity_id
_entity_poly.type
_entity_poly.pdbx_seq_one_letter_code
_entity_poly.pdbx_strand_id
1 'polypeptide(L)'
;MTDTTNWPLAKIRKSLAENPFTVPCLLFRERLLVTEHGPMSDDNDKELLVLVDGGIQTEYVYGHVLKVKGRKGEDFWVALLVRSGEAIDAPTIPLVFERYYNYMRLRSEFYPMYAQDREDLFASRTNFEDACLALAEMIRRFDPGKRFEKEIGLAEYQAPEGMCDLRFTDIYGLCGNMDENGGFPPIPKYVYPETRD
;
A
#
# COMPACT_ATOMS: atom_id res chain seq x y z
N MET A 1 -38.07 8.20 23.50
CA MET A 1 -38.40 7.18 22.49
C MET A 1 -37.08 6.64 21.96
N THR A 2 -36.64 5.51 22.48
CA THR A 2 -35.45 4.81 21.99
C THR A 2 -35.81 4.13 20.68
N ASP A 3 -35.12 4.53 19.62
CA ASP A 3 -35.28 3.99 18.27
C ASP A 3 -34.91 2.49 18.27
N THR A 4 -35.93 1.63 18.43
CA THR A 4 -35.81 0.16 18.46
C THR A 4 -35.69 -0.44 17.05
N THR A 5 -35.64 0.40 16.01
CA THR A 5 -35.80 0.00 14.61
C THR A 5 -34.58 -0.73 14.02
N ASN A 6 -33.57 -1.07 14.82
CA ASN A 6 -32.41 -1.82 14.33
C ASN A 6 -31.80 -2.82 15.33
N TRP A 7 -32.60 -3.38 16.24
CA TRP A 7 -32.12 -4.38 17.21
C TRP A 7 -31.33 -5.55 16.57
N PRO A 8 -31.69 -6.08 15.38
CA PRO A 8 -30.91 -7.17 14.77
C PRO A 8 -29.53 -6.68 14.32
N LEU A 9 -29.44 -5.48 13.74
CA LEU A 9 -28.17 -4.90 13.30
C LEU A 9 -27.26 -4.56 14.50
N ALA A 10 -27.83 -4.05 15.59
CA ALA A 10 -27.08 -3.80 16.81
C ALA A 10 -26.51 -5.10 17.40
N LYS A 11 -27.30 -6.18 17.39
CA LYS A 11 -26.85 -7.50 17.83
C LYS A 11 -25.72 -8.05 16.95
N ILE A 12 -25.83 -7.93 15.62
CA ILE A 12 -24.79 -8.36 14.69
C ILE A 12 -23.49 -7.57 14.91
N ARG A 13 -23.56 -6.23 15.00
CA ARG A 13 -22.38 -5.38 15.26
C ARG A 13 -21.69 -5.76 16.57
N LYS A 14 -22.48 -6.00 17.62
CA LYS A 14 -21.97 -6.47 18.90
C LYS A 14 -21.27 -7.83 18.77
N SER A 15 -21.90 -8.81 18.11
CA SER A 15 -21.29 -10.13 17.89
C SER A 15 -20.01 -10.08 17.04
N LEU A 16 -19.92 -9.19 16.05
CA LEU A 16 -18.70 -8.96 15.27
C LEU A 16 -17.59 -8.32 16.12
N ALA A 17 -17.93 -7.40 17.02
CA ALA A 17 -16.97 -6.76 17.91
C ALA A 17 -16.46 -7.70 19.01
N GLU A 18 -17.30 -8.62 19.49
CA GLU A 18 -16.97 -9.58 20.56
C GLU A 18 -16.28 -10.84 20.04
N ASN A 19 -16.35 -11.14 18.74
CA ASN A 19 -15.76 -12.35 18.19
C ASN A 19 -14.29 -12.08 17.78
N PRO A 20 -13.30 -12.71 18.46
CA PRO A 20 -11.88 -12.47 18.19
C PRO A 20 -11.43 -12.97 16.82
N PHE A 21 -12.27 -13.73 16.10
CA PHE A 21 -11.99 -14.20 14.74
C PHE A 21 -12.51 -13.25 13.66
N THR A 22 -13.27 -12.21 14.01
CA THR A 22 -13.82 -11.22 13.07
C THR A 22 -13.10 -9.89 13.21
N VAL A 23 -11.79 -9.93 13.02
CA VAL A 23 -10.91 -8.77 13.20
C VAL A 23 -10.97 -7.87 11.96
N PRO A 24 -11.27 -6.57 12.11
CA PRO A 24 -11.41 -5.68 10.96
C PRO A 24 -10.07 -5.43 10.27
N CYS A 25 -10.11 -5.34 8.95
CA CYS A 25 -8.99 -4.95 8.12
C CYS A 25 -8.81 -3.41 8.23
N LEU A 26 -7.69 -2.94 8.79
CA LEU A 26 -7.49 -1.54 9.16
C LEU A 26 -7.28 -0.61 7.96
N LEU A 27 -6.39 -0.96 7.03
CA LEU A 27 -6.04 -0.09 5.91
C LEU A 27 -7.22 0.15 4.98
N PHE A 28 -8.07 -0.85 4.71
CA PHE A 28 -9.28 -0.65 3.92
C PHE A 28 -10.30 0.25 4.63
N ARG A 29 -10.33 0.23 5.98
CA ARG A 29 -11.23 1.06 6.77
C ARG A 29 -10.75 2.50 6.90
N GLU A 30 -9.49 2.69 7.27
CA GLU A 30 -8.91 4.00 7.57
C GLU A 30 -8.31 4.68 6.34
N ARG A 31 -7.92 3.90 5.32
CA ARG A 31 -7.28 4.33 4.06
C ARG A 31 -5.93 5.04 4.21
N LEU A 32 -5.53 5.43 5.41
CA LEU A 32 -4.26 6.07 5.71
C LEU A 32 -3.77 5.56 7.05
N LEU A 33 -2.54 5.07 7.09
CA LEU A 33 -1.86 4.63 8.30
C LEU A 33 -0.46 5.24 8.35
N VAL A 34 0.02 5.53 9.55
CA VAL A 34 1.37 6.03 9.81
C VAL A 34 1.97 5.21 10.94
N THR A 35 3.24 4.86 10.82
CA THR A 35 4.04 4.26 11.89
C THR A 35 5.25 5.15 12.17
N GLU A 36 5.68 5.20 13.43
CA GLU A 36 6.93 5.88 13.83
C GLU A 36 8.17 5.07 13.46
N HIS A 37 7.99 3.76 13.25
CA HIS A 37 9.04 2.81 12.92
C HIS A 37 8.59 1.91 11.78
N GLY A 38 8.93 2.33 10.56
CA GLY A 38 8.56 1.63 9.34
C GLY A 38 9.60 0.61 8.89
N PRO A 39 9.21 -0.59 8.43
CA PRO A 39 10.13 -1.62 7.99
C PRO A 39 10.79 -1.33 6.63
N MET A 40 10.26 -0.40 5.83
CA MET A 40 10.91 0.06 4.60
C MET A 40 11.67 1.37 4.77
N SER A 41 11.38 2.14 5.81
CA SER A 41 12.07 3.39 6.11
C SER A 41 13.48 3.13 6.67
N ASP A 42 14.47 3.86 6.19
CA ASP A 42 15.83 3.77 6.73
C ASP A 42 15.91 4.17 8.20
N ASP A 43 16.78 3.49 8.95
CA ASP A 43 16.94 3.63 10.40
C ASP A 43 15.63 3.42 11.21
N ASN A 44 14.64 2.73 10.62
CA ASN A 44 13.28 2.59 11.15
C ASN A 44 12.65 3.95 11.49
N ASP A 45 12.79 4.94 10.60
CA ASP A 45 12.12 6.22 10.71
C ASP A 45 10.60 6.09 10.41
N LYS A 46 9.88 7.21 10.43
CA LYS A 46 8.45 7.25 10.10
C LYS A 46 8.19 6.67 8.72
N GLU A 47 7.03 6.05 8.57
CA GLU A 47 6.54 5.51 7.30
C GLU A 47 5.02 5.70 7.24
N LEU A 48 4.52 6.14 6.08
CA LEU A 48 3.10 6.40 5.85
C LEU A 48 2.63 5.61 4.65
N LEU A 49 1.52 4.91 4.82
CA LEU A 49 0.88 4.13 3.77
C LEU A 49 -0.56 4.59 3.57
N VAL A 50 -0.96 4.77 2.32
CA VAL A 50 -2.30 5.20 1.90
C VAL A 50 -2.85 4.23 0.89
N LEU A 51 -4.12 3.86 1.02
CA LEU A 51 -4.89 3.16 0.00
C LEU A 51 -5.62 4.17 -0.89
N VAL A 52 -5.07 4.41 -2.08
CA VAL A 52 -5.58 5.37 -3.06
C VAL A 52 -6.80 4.81 -3.77
N ASP A 53 -6.70 3.57 -4.25
CA ASP A 53 -7.82 2.83 -4.83
C ASP A 53 -8.07 1.54 -4.04
N GLY A 54 -9.24 1.46 -3.40
CA GLY A 54 -9.75 0.27 -2.69
C GLY A 54 -10.99 -0.32 -3.38
N GLY A 55 -11.26 0.05 -4.64
CA GLY A 55 -12.37 -0.45 -5.44
C GLY A 55 -12.21 -1.93 -5.78
N ILE A 56 -13.30 -2.57 -6.21
CA ILE A 56 -13.38 -3.99 -6.62
C ILE A 56 -12.63 -4.23 -7.96
N GLN A 57 -11.49 -3.58 -8.14
CA GLN A 57 -10.60 -3.83 -9.26
C GLN A 57 -9.69 -5.01 -8.91
N THR A 58 -9.13 -5.63 -9.93
CA THR A 58 -8.17 -6.73 -9.77
C THR A 58 -6.84 -6.27 -9.18
N GLU A 59 -6.67 -4.97 -8.97
CA GLU A 59 -5.42 -4.33 -8.58
C GLU A 59 -5.71 -3.14 -7.66
N TYR A 60 -4.70 -2.80 -6.87
CA TYR A 60 -4.73 -1.80 -5.83
C TYR A 60 -3.65 -0.75 -6.07
N VAL A 61 -3.95 0.50 -5.72
CA VAL A 61 -2.95 1.59 -5.73
C VAL A 61 -2.69 2.06 -4.33
N TYR A 62 -1.41 2.04 -3.97
CA TYR A 62 -0.89 2.49 -2.69
C TYR A 62 -0.08 3.76 -2.87
N GLY A 63 -0.30 4.72 -1.98
CA GLY A 63 0.57 5.85 -1.75
C GLY A 63 1.51 5.53 -0.60
N HIS A 64 2.80 5.79 -0.76
CA HIS A 64 3.80 5.45 0.24
C HIS A 64 4.72 6.64 0.46
N VAL A 65 4.96 7.00 1.72
CA VAL A 65 6.00 7.93 2.13
C VAL A 65 6.95 7.25 3.08
N LEU A 66 8.24 7.30 2.77
CA LEU A 66 9.31 6.71 3.55
C LEU A 66 10.61 7.47 3.40
N LYS A 67 11.52 7.28 4.35
CA LYS A 67 12.88 7.77 4.27
C LYS A 67 13.77 6.75 3.57
N VAL A 68 14.62 7.23 2.68
CA VAL A 68 15.60 6.40 1.96
C VAL A 68 16.96 7.09 1.89
N LYS A 69 18.00 6.29 1.78
CA LYS A 69 19.40 6.69 1.65
C LYS A 69 19.81 6.65 0.18
N GLY A 70 20.22 7.81 -0.31
CA GLY A 70 20.72 7.98 -1.67
C GLY A 70 22.03 7.26 -1.93
N ARG A 71 22.38 7.17 -3.21
CA ARG A 71 23.64 6.52 -3.65
C ARG A 71 24.89 7.21 -3.12
N LYS A 72 24.80 8.49 -2.72
CA LYS A 72 25.92 9.23 -2.11
C LYS A 72 25.81 9.28 -0.57
N GLY A 73 24.88 8.52 0.01
CA GLY A 73 24.65 8.43 1.46
C GLY A 73 23.81 9.56 2.03
N GLU A 74 23.20 10.41 1.18
CA GLU A 74 22.29 11.46 1.61
C GLU A 74 20.90 10.91 1.94
N ASP A 75 20.32 11.35 3.04
CA ASP A 75 18.95 10.97 3.39
C ASP A 75 17.94 11.86 2.67
N PHE A 76 16.89 11.26 2.12
CA PHE A 76 15.73 11.98 1.61
C PHE A 76 14.44 11.22 1.87
N TRP A 77 13.34 11.96 1.84
CA TRP A 77 12.00 11.41 1.93
C TRP A 77 11.44 11.21 0.52
N VAL A 78 10.85 10.06 0.26
CA VAL A 78 10.20 9.77 -1.01
C VAL A 78 8.71 9.69 -0.79
N ALA A 79 7.96 10.32 -1.69
CA ALA A 79 6.55 10.07 -1.92
C ALA A 79 6.40 9.34 -3.24
N LEU A 80 5.64 8.25 -3.26
CA LEU A 80 5.37 7.52 -4.49
C LEU A 80 3.97 6.89 -4.50
N LEU A 81 3.44 6.70 -5.70
CA LEU A 81 2.31 5.83 -5.97
C LEU A 81 2.82 4.52 -6.56
N VAL A 82 2.32 3.39 -6.08
CA VAL A 82 2.64 2.06 -6.59
C VAL A 82 1.37 1.24 -6.79
N ARG A 83 1.31 0.51 -7.90
CA ARG A 83 0.23 -0.42 -8.25
C ARG A 83 0.64 -1.83 -7.85
N SER A 84 -0.28 -2.60 -7.30
CA SER A 84 -0.07 -3.99 -6.90
C SER A 84 -1.31 -4.83 -7.19
N GLY A 85 -1.13 -6.13 -7.43
CA GLY A 85 -2.23 -7.09 -7.53
C GLY A 85 -2.72 -7.58 -6.17
N GLU A 86 -2.01 -7.24 -5.09
CA GLU A 86 -2.22 -7.79 -3.76
C GLU A 86 -3.03 -6.86 -2.87
N ALA A 87 -4.08 -7.40 -2.26
CA ALA A 87 -4.89 -6.71 -1.26
C ALA A 87 -4.19 -6.75 0.10
N ILE A 88 -3.40 -5.73 0.41
CA ILE A 88 -2.62 -5.65 1.64
C ILE A 88 -3.44 -4.99 2.74
N ASP A 89 -3.70 -5.73 3.81
CA ASP A 89 -4.33 -5.20 5.03
C ASP A 89 -4.02 -6.11 6.24
N ALA A 90 -4.29 -5.65 7.46
CA ALA A 90 -4.18 -6.37 8.70
C ALA A 90 -4.94 -5.69 9.86
N PRO A 91 -5.14 -6.39 11.00
CA PRO A 91 -5.73 -5.84 12.22
C PRO A 91 -4.97 -4.75 12.96
N THR A 92 -3.66 -4.62 12.71
CA THR A 92 -2.77 -3.75 13.46
C THR A 92 -1.84 -3.02 12.50
N ILE A 93 -1.49 -1.77 12.83
CA ILE A 93 -0.60 -0.95 12.01
C ILE A 93 0.73 -1.67 11.73
N PRO A 94 1.45 -2.23 12.73
CA PRO A 94 2.71 -2.94 12.46
C PRO A 94 2.55 -4.08 11.46
N LEU A 95 1.49 -4.88 11.58
CA LEU A 95 1.27 -6.01 10.68
C LEU A 95 0.89 -5.57 9.25
N VAL A 96 0.22 -4.42 9.08
CA VAL A 96 -0.01 -3.84 7.75
C VAL A 96 1.32 -3.51 7.09
N PHE A 97 2.20 -2.81 7.79
CA PHE A 97 3.52 -2.41 7.28
C PHE A 97 4.43 -3.61 7.03
N GLU A 98 4.43 -4.63 7.89
CA GLU A 98 5.17 -5.87 7.67
C GLU A 98 4.69 -6.63 6.42
N ARG A 99 3.36 -6.71 6.21
CA ARG A 99 2.80 -7.31 4.99
C ARG A 99 3.16 -6.49 3.76
N TYR A 100 3.06 -5.16 3.85
CA TYR A 100 3.40 -4.26 2.76
C TYR A 100 4.87 -4.40 2.36
N TYR A 101 5.79 -4.42 3.33
CA TYR A 101 7.19 -4.77 3.12
C TYR A 101 7.36 -6.13 2.42
N ASN A 102 6.70 -7.18 2.92
CA ASN A 102 6.81 -8.53 2.34
C ASN A 102 6.41 -8.55 0.86
N TYR A 103 5.27 -7.96 0.52
CA TYR A 103 4.76 -7.94 -0.86
C TYR A 103 5.60 -7.04 -1.77
N MET A 104 5.84 -5.79 -1.37
CA MET A 104 6.52 -4.83 -2.24
C MET A 104 8.01 -5.12 -2.35
N ARG A 105 8.70 -5.35 -1.22
CA ARG A 105 10.17 -5.47 -1.19
C ARG A 105 10.67 -6.90 -1.36
N LEU A 106 10.04 -7.88 -0.70
CA LEU A 106 10.54 -9.26 -0.75
C LEU A 106 10.05 -10.02 -1.98
N ARG A 107 8.80 -9.79 -2.38
CA ARG A 107 8.14 -10.48 -3.50
C ARG A 107 8.13 -9.69 -4.80
N SER A 108 8.43 -8.40 -4.76
CA SER A 108 8.37 -7.50 -5.92
C SER A 108 6.98 -7.45 -6.57
N GLU A 109 5.92 -7.48 -5.75
CA GLU A 109 4.52 -7.47 -6.19
C GLU A 109 4.05 -6.05 -6.51
N PHE A 110 4.66 -5.46 -7.52
CA PHE A 110 4.34 -4.14 -8.04
C PHE A 110 4.31 -4.14 -9.57
N TYR A 111 3.49 -3.25 -10.13
CA TYR A 111 3.31 -3.10 -11.57
C TYR A 111 3.63 -1.68 -12.03
N PRO A 112 4.15 -1.51 -13.24
CA PRO A 112 4.36 -0.19 -13.80
C PRO A 112 3.08 0.64 -13.93
N MET A 113 3.27 1.95 -13.84
CA MET A 113 2.25 2.97 -14.10
C MET A 113 2.83 4.07 -14.99
N TYR A 114 1.96 4.75 -15.73
CA TYR A 114 2.34 5.81 -16.65
C TYR A 114 2.19 7.20 -16.01
N ALA A 115 3.28 7.96 -15.96
CA ALA A 115 3.31 9.32 -15.45
C ALA A 115 3.01 10.33 -16.57
N GLN A 116 2.14 11.31 -16.28
CA GLN A 116 1.85 12.40 -17.22
C GLN A 116 2.88 13.53 -17.03
N ASP A 117 3.28 13.76 -15.78
CA ASP A 117 4.33 14.67 -15.36
C ASP A 117 5.41 13.96 -14.52
N ARG A 118 6.59 14.58 -14.44
CA ARG A 118 7.76 14.04 -13.71
C ARG A 118 7.50 13.73 -12.23
N GLU A 119 6.54 14.37 -11.57
CA GLU A 119 6.24 14.15 -10.15
C GLU A 119 4.88 13.50 -9.90
N ASP A 120 4.24 12.90 -10.90
CA ASP A 120 2.90 12.33 -10.74
C ASP A 120 2.85 11.03 -9.94
N LEU A 121 3.94 10.26 -9.98
CA LEU A 121 4.04 8.94 -9.35
C LEU A 121 5.21 8.83 -8.37
N PHE A 122 6.13 9.79 -8.39
CA PHE A 122 7.34 9.76 -7.57
C PHE A 122 7.89 11.17 -7.37
N ALA A 123 8.18 11.52 -6.12
CA ALA A 123 8.83 12.76 -5.74
C ALA A 123 9.77 12.54 -4.55
N SER A 124 10.91 13.21 -4.55
CA SER A 124 11.85 13.26 -3.42
C SER A 124 11.80 14.61 -2.73
N ARG A 125 11.88 14.63 -1.41
CA ARG A 125 11.85 15.82 -0.55
C ARG A 125 12.87 15.69 0.58
N THR A 126 13.13 16.79 1.28
CA THR A 126 14.13 16.83 2.36
C THR A 126 13.55 16.49 3.73
N ASN A 127 12.22 16.48 3.88
CA ASN A 127 11.52 16.18 5.13
C ASN A 127 10.20 15.42 4.85
N PHE A 128 9.66 14.84 5.93
CA PHE A 128 8.46 14.01 5.90
C PHE A 128 7.20 14.80 5.52
N GLU A 129 7.05 16.01 6.05
CA GLU A 129 5.90 16.88 5.82
C GLU A 129 5.76 17.24 4.33
N ASP A 130 6.85 17.68 3.70
CA ASP A 130 6.87 18.01 2.28
C ASP A 130 6.63 16.78 1.40
N ALA A 131 7.10 15.60 1.81
CA ALA A 131 6.80 14.35 1.12
C ALA A 131 5.31 13.99 1.22
N CYS A 132 4.70 14.20 2.39
CA CYS A 132 3.25 14.01 2.56
C CYS A 132 2.44 14.98 1.69
N LEU A 133 2.85 16.25 1.59
CA LEU A 133 2.23 17.22 0.69
C LEU A 133 2.39 16.82 -0.79
N ALA A 134 3.56 16.30 -1.16
CA ALA A 134 3.78 15.77 -2.51
C ALA A 134 2.87 14.57 -2.80
N LEU A 135 2.73 13.63 -1.87
CA LEU A 135 1.82 12.49 -2.01
C LEU A 135 0.36 12.95 -2.12
N ALA A 136 -0.07 13.92 -1.31
CA ALA A 136 -1.41 14.47 -1.38
C ALA A 136 -1.72 15.06 -2.76
N GLU A 137 -0.75 15.74 -3.37
CA GLU A 137 -0.89 16.28 -4.73
C GLU A 137 -0.94 15.18 -5.80
N MET A 138 -0.14 14.12 -5.68
CA MET A 138 -0.21 12.94 -6.56
C MET A 138 -1.60 12.29 -6.49
N ILE A 139 -2.14 12.10 -5.29
CA ILE A 139 -3.48 11.54 -5.06
C ILE A 139 -4.55 12.46 -5.67
N ARG A 140 -4.44 13.77 -5.49
CA ARG A 140 -5.40 14.74 -6.06
C ARG A 140 -5.46 14.68 -7.59
N ARG A 141 -4.34 14.35 -8.25
CA ARG A 141 -4.23 14.20 -9.70
C ARG A 141 -4.45 12.76 -10.18
N PHE A 142 -4.69 11.82 -9.26
CA PHE A 142 -4.80 10.42 -9.60
C PHE A 142 -6.04 10.16 -10.45
N ASP A 143 -5.78 9.56 -11.61
CA ASP A 143 -6.72 9.18 -12.65
C ASP A 143 -6.22 7.86 -13.24
N PRO A 144 -6.91 6.74 -12.97
CA PRO A 144 -6.47 5.42 -13.43
C PRO A 144 -6.48 5.30 -14.95
N GLY A 145 -7.39 5.99 -15.65
CA GLY A 145 -7.48 5.92 -17.12
C GLY A 145 -6.29 6.54 -17.84
N LYS A 146 -5.51 7.39 -17.16
CA LYS A 146 -4.26 7.97 -17.65
C LYS A 146 -3.02 7.20 -17.21
N ARG A 147 -3.15 6.24 -16.31
CA ARG A 147 -2.01 5.58 -15.64
C ARG A 147 -1.89 4.11 -15.97
N PHE A 148 -2.98 3.46 -16.35
CA PHE A 148 -3.04 2.04 -16.60
C PHE A 148 -3.20 1.73 -18.08
N GLU A 149 -2.49 0.70 -18.53
CA GLU A 149 -2.74 0.12 -19.84
C GLU A 149 -4.17 -0.38 -19.92
N LYS A 150 -4.80 -0.16 -21.08
CA LYS A 150 -6.17 -0.60 -21.33
C LYS A 150 -6.14 -1.75 -22.33
N GLU A 151 -6.80 -2.85 -21.97
CA GLU A 151 -7.09 -3.93 -22.91
C GLU A 151 -8.11 -3.44 -23.95
N ILE A 152 -7.75 -3.51 -25.23
CA ILE A 152 -8.59 -3.09 -26.36
C ILE A 152 -9.00 -4.27 -27.27
N GLY A 153 -8.52 -5.48 -26.96
CA GLY A 153 -8.82 -6.72 -27.67
C GLY A 153 -8.10 -7.92 -27.02
N LEU A 154 -8.32 -9.13 -27.55
CA LEU A 154 -7.90 -10.41 -26.95
C LEU A 154 -6.38 -10.56 -26.67
N ALA A 155 -5.53 -9.68 -27.20
CA ALA A 155 -4.10 -9.64 -26.93
C ALA A 155 -3.50 -8.24 -27.16
N GLU A 156 -4.33 -7.19 -27.20
CA GLU A 156 -3.89 -5.84 -27.54
C GLU A 156 -4.07 -4.92 -26.34
N TYR A 157 -2.96 -4.34 -25.90
CA TYR A 157 -2.94 -3.32 -24.87
C TYR A 157 -2.59 -1.98 -25.49
N GLN A 158 -3.35 -0.96 -25.10
CA GLN A 158 -3.04 0.43 -25.39
C GLN A 158 -2.41 1.06 -24.16
N ALA A 159 -1.16 1.52 -24.32
CA ALA A 159 -0.51 2.35 -23.31
C ALA A 159 -1.18 3.74 -23.24
N PRO A 160 -1.34 4.33 -22.04
CA PRO A 160 -1.74 5.71 -21.89
C PRO A 160 -0.76 6.69 -22.54
N GLU A 161 -1.21 7.93 -22.74
CA GLU A 161 -0.28 9.05 -22.98
C GLU A 161 0.68 9.18 -21.77
N GLY A 162 1.92 9.61 -21.99
CA GLY A 162 2.93 9.73 -20.94
C GLY A 162 4.04 8.68 -21.00
N MET A 163 4.84 8.60 -19.93
CA MET A 163 6.00 7.71 -19.86
C MET A 163 5.80 6.68 -18.74
N CYS A 164 6.13 5.43 -19.03
CA CYS A 164 6.20 4.39 -18.02
C CYS A 164 7.24 4.77 -16.95
N ASP A 165 6.80 4.89 -15.70
CA ASP A 165 7.64 5.25 -14.57
C ASP A 165 8.06 4.00 -13.81
N LEU A 166 9.38 3.80 -13.69
CA LEU A 166 9.96 2.64 -13.01
C LEU A 166 10.72 3.05 -11.75
N ARG A 167 10.67 4.32 -11.30
CA ARG A 167 11.46 4.77 -10.14
C ARG A 167 11.07 4.10 -8.83
N PHE A 168 9.91 3.46 -8.74
CA PHE A 168 9.58 2.58 -7.62
C PHE A 168 10.60 1.43 -7.47
N THR A 169 11.28 1.00 -8.54
CA THR A 169 12.33 -0.03 -8.46
C THR A 169 13.58 0.47 -7.73
N ASP A 170 13.84 1.77 -7.72
CA ASP A 170 14.94 2.33 -6.91
C ASP A 170 14.65 2.22 -5.41
N ILE A 171 13.37 2.08 -5.04
CA ILE A 171 12.91 1.93 -3.65
C ILE A 171 12.76 0.46 -3.28
N TYR A 172 11.97 -0.27 -4.07
CA TYR A 172 11.60 -1.66 -3.77
C TYR A 172 12.56 -2.69 -4.37
N GLY A 173 13.46 -2.30 -5.28
CA GLY A 173 14.39 -3.21 -5.95
C GLY A 173 13.78 -3.94 -7.14
N LEU A 174 14.56 -4.83 -7.76
CA LEU A 174 14.13 -5.76 -8.80
C LEU A 174 14.63 -7.16 -8.43
N CYS A 175 13.78 -8.17 -8.61
CA CYS A 175 14.01 -9.59 -8.33
C CYS A 175 13.93 -10.01 -6.86
N GLY A 176 13.12 -11.06 -6.67
CA GLY A 176 12.64 -11.58 -5.41
C GLY A 176 13.73 -12.12 -4.50
N ASN A 177 13.58 -11.84 -3.22
CA ASN A 177 14.34 -12.47 -2.13
C ASN A 177 13.90 -13.93 -1.94
N MET A 178 13.86 -14.68 -3.04
CA MET A 178 13.59 -16.09 -3.05
C MET A 178 14.77 -16.82 -2.41
N ASP A 179 14.46 -17.84 -1.62
CA ASP A 179 15.46 -18.75 -1.10
C ASP A 179 16.07 -19.61 -2.23
N GLU A 180 17.04 -20.45 -1.87
CA GLU A 180 17.72 -21.37 -2.79
C GLU A 180 16.77 -22.35 -3.51
N ASN A 181 15.54 -22.51 -3.03
CA ASN A 181 14.52 -23.38 -3.61
C ASN A 181 13.48 -22.58 -4.43
N GLY A 182 13.69 -21.28 -4.63
CA GLY A 182 12.73 -20.41 -5.33
C GLY A 182 11.52 -20.02 -4.47
N GLY A 183 11.57 -20.24 -3.15
CA GLY A 183 10.50 -19.92 -2.22
C GLY A 183 10.61 -18.49 -1.68
N PHE A 184 9.49 -17.76 -1.61
CA PHE A 184 9.45 -16.49 -0.90
C PHE A 184 9.28 -16.69 0.61
N PRO A 185 9.79 -15.78 1.45
CA PRO A 185 9.46 -15.76 2.87
C PRO A 185 7.94 -15.77 3.10
N PRO A 186 7.45 -16.47 4.13
CA PRO A 186 6.02 -16.55 4.40
C PRO A 186 5.45 -15.16 4.67
N ILE A 187 4.21 -14.93 4.19
CA ILE A 187 3.50 -13.68 4.47
C ILE A 187 3.19 -13.62 5.97
N PRO A 188 3.49 -12.51 6.66
CA PRO A 188 3.13 -12.32 8.07
C PRO A 188 1.64 -12.55 8.33
N LYS A 189 1.33 -13.41 9.30
CA LYS A 189 -0.05 -13.79 9.63
C LYS A 189 -0.47 -13.19 10.96
N TYR A 190 -1.72 -12.75 11.02
CA TYR A 190 -2.36 -12.48 12.30
C TYR A 190 -2.57 -13.81 13.03
N VAL A 191 -2.08 -13.90 14.26
CA VAL A 191 -2.27 -15.08 15.11
C VAL A 191 -3.57 -14.87 15.88
N TYR A 192 -4.58 -15.68 15.56
CA TYR A 192 -5.82 -15.70 16.31
C TYR A 192 -5.61 -16.36 17.69
N PRO A 193 -6.36 -15.95 18.72
CA PRO A 193 -6.36 -16.65 19.99
C PRO A 193 -6.83 -18.11 19.81
N GLU A 194 -6.24 -19.02 20.58
CA GLU A 194 -6.50 -20.48 20.48
C GLU A 194 -7.89 -20.87 21.01
N THR A 195 -8.45 -20.08 21.92
CA THR A 195 -9.77 -20.31 22.53
C THR A 195 -10.59 -19.03 22.61
N ARG A 196 -11.92 -19.17 22.58
CA ARG A 196 -12.83 -18.15 23.09
C ARG A 196 -12.83 -18.29 24.61
N ASP A 197 -12.30 -17.30 25.32
CA ASP A 197 -12.54 -17.22 26.76
C ASP A 197 -14.04 -17.05 27.07
#